data_AF-A0A7S4VH57-F1
#
_entry.id   AF-A0A7S4VH57-F1
#
_cell.length_a   1.000
_cell.length_b   1.000
_cell.length_c   1.000
_cell.angle_alpha   90.00
_cell.angle_beta   90.00
_cell.angle_gamma   90.00
#
_symmetry.space_group_name_H-M   'P 1'
#
loop_
_entity.id
_entity.type
_entity.pdbx_description
1 polymer ?
#
loop_
_entity_poly.entity_id
_entity_poly.type
_entity_poly.pdbx_seq_one_letter_code
_entity_poly.pdbx_strand_id
1 'polypeptide(L)'
;FDDDTIRDAINIYLNDPDSNVHGPINCWDTSQVTNMSNLFAFAVSFDEPLGCWDTSNVTTMEGMFQGPRLGAENDKRSYFNQDISSWDVSQVTDMSYMFKDSYFNHSIDVWDVSSVRSMKEMFARSNPFS
;
A
#
# COMPACT_ATOMS: atom_id res chain seq x y z
N PHE A 1 -4.29 3.13 15.24
CA PHE A 1 -5.40 3.09 14.28
C PHE A 1 -5.92 1.68 14.18
N ASP A 2 -7.24 1.55 14.03
CA ASP A 2 -7.95 0.34 13.62
C ASP A 2 -8.43 0.47 12.16
N ASP A 3 -9.15 -0.53 11.65
CA ASP A 3 -9.59 -0.60 10.24
C ASP A 3 -10.46 0.59 9.78
N ASP A 4 -11.24 1.16 10.70
CA ASP A 4 -12.13 2.28 10.39
C ASP A 4 -11.37 3.61 10.48
N THR A 5 -10.67 3.83 11.60
CA THR A 5 -9.99 5.10 11.87
C THR A 5 -8.80 5.36 10.94
N ILE A 6 -8.12 4.31 10.45
CA ILE A 6 -7.02 4.50 9.48
C ILE A 6 -7.54 5.05 8.16
N ARG A 7 -8.74 4.66 7.72
CA ARG A 7 -9.31 5.12 6.45
C ARG A 7 -9.64 6.59 6.49
N ASP A 8 -10.24 7.04 7.60
CA ASP A 8 -10.53 8.45 7.82
C ASP A 8 -9.25 9.28 7.89
N ALA A 9 -8.22 8.80 8.61
CA ALA A 9 -6.94 9.48 8.72
C ALA A 9 -6.23 9.61 7.36
N ILE A 10 -6.23 8.55 6.55
CA ILE A 10 -5.64 8.59 5.20
C ILE A 10 -6.45 9.51 4.29
N ASN A 11 -7.79 9.49 4.35
CA ASN A 11 -8.60 10.41 3.57
C ASN A 11 -8.31 11.87 3.91
N ILE A 12 -8.12 12.20 5.19
CA ILE A 12 -7.70 13.55 5.62
C ILE A 12 -6.31 13.86 5.05
N TYR A 13 -5.36 12.94 5.22
CA TYR A 13 -3.98 13.12 4.76
C TYR A 13 -3.88 13.33 3.24
N LEU A 14 -4.58 12.53 2.43
CA LEU A 14 -4.55 12.63 0.96
C LEU A 14 -5.22 13.91 0.44
N ASN A 15 -6.14 14.51 1.20
CA ASN A 15 -6.77 15.79 0.84
C ASN A 15 -5.93 17.00 1.26
N ASP A 16 -5.25 16.93 2.40
CA ASP A 16 -4.40 18.00 2.92
C ASP A 16 -3.21 17.41 3.72
N PRO A 17 -2.11 17.03 3.04
CA PRO A 17 -0.94 16.44 3.69
C PRO A 17 -0.27 17.38 4.70
N ASP A 18 -0.38 18.69 4.49
CA ASP A 18 0.24 19.73 5.33
C ASP A 18 -0.55 19.99 6.62
N SER A 19 -1.81 19.54 6.71
CA SER A 19 -2.65 19.68 7.89
C SER A 19 -2.05 19.01 9.14
N ASN A 20 -1.26 17.94 8.94
CA ASN A 20 -0.55 17.20 9.98
C ASN A 20 -1.44 16.79 11.18
N VAL A 21 -2.75 16.57 10.96
CA VAL A 21 -3.75 16.33 12.01
C VAL A 21 -3.38 15.14 12.91
N HIS A 22 -2.74 14.12 12.34
CA HIS A 22 -2.35 12.89 13.03
C HIS A 22 -0.84 12.76 13.22
N GLY A 23 -0.07 13.82 12.99
CA GLY A 23 1.39 13.74 12.94
C GLY A 23 1.91 13.10 11.63
N PRO A 24 3.24 12.95 11.51
CA PRO A 24 3.88 12.32 10.35
C PRO A 24 3.33 10.92 10.09
N ILE A 25 2.97 10.62 8.84
CA ILE A 25 2.32 9.35 8.46
C ILE A 25 3.16 8.12 8.78
N ASN A 26 4.49 8.24 8.73
CA ASN A 26 5.42 7.18 9.08
C ASN A 26 5.46 6.86 10.59
N CYS A 27 4.87 7.70 11.44
CA CYS A 27 4.81 7.50 12.90
C CYS A 27 3.46 6.98 13.38
N TRP A 28 2.53 6.70 12.47
CA TRP A 28 1.20 6.21 12.84
C TRP A 28 1.28 4.79 13.40
N ASP A 29 0.64 4.58 14.56
CA ASP A 29 0.47 3.25 15.13
C ASP A 29 -0.62 2.50 14.35
N THR A 30 -0.24 1.50 13.55
CA THR A 30 -1.15 0.66 12.76
C THR A 30 -1.36 -0.73 13.37
N SER A 31 -0.94 -0.96 14.62
CA SER A 31 -0.87 -2.31 15.20
C SER A 31 -2.24 -3.00 15.36
N GLN A 32 -3.35 -2.25 15.26
CA GLN A 32 -4.72 -2.77 15.36
C GLN A 32 -5.42 -2.89 14.00
N VAL A 33 -4.73 -2.56 12.90
CA VAL A 33 -5.28 -2.65 11.54
C VAL A 33 -5.14 -4.09 11.04
N THR A 34 -6.25 -4.66 10.58
CA THR A 34 -6.31 -5.99 9.97
C THR A 34 -6.59 -5.95 8.47
N ASN A 35 -7.15 -4.84 7.97
CA ASN A 35 -7.53 -4.65 6.58
C ASN A 35 -6.92 -3.36 6.02
N MET A 36 -5.88 -3.52 5.20
CA MET A 36 -5.23 -2.41 4.49
C MET A 36 -5.69 -2.29 3.03
N SER A 37 -6.79 -2.94 2.66
CA SER A 37 -7.29 -2.91 1.29
C SER A 37 -7.58 -1.48 0.83
N ASN A 38 -7.06 -1.15 -0.35
CA ASN A 38 -7.28 0.10 -1.08
C ASN A 38 -6.94 1.40 -0.33
N LEU A 39 -6.13 1.36 0.74
CA LEU A 39 -5.85 2.56 1.55
C LEU A 39 -5.25 3.71 0.72
N PHE A 40 -4.38 3.41 -0.24
CA PHE A 40 -3.77 4.39 -1.14
C PHE A 40 -4.14 4.13 -2.61
N ALA A 41 -5.24 3.41 -2.85
CA ALA A 41 -5.68 3.14 -4.22
C ALA A 41 -5.95 4.46 -4.94
N PHE A 42 -5.39 4.57 -6.14
CA PHE A 42 -5.51 5.74 -7.03
C PHE A 42 -4.84 7.03 -6.52
N ALA A 43 -4.14 6.98 -5.38
CA ALA A 43 -3.34 8.09 -4.86
C ALA A 43 -2.05 8.21 -5.67
N VAL A 44 -2.17 8.71 -6.91
CA VAL A 44 -1.07 8.74 -7.88
C VAL A 44 0.20 9.33 -7.29
N SER A 45 0.13 10.50 -6.65
CA SER A 45 1.29 11.23 -6.16
C SER A 45 1.79 10.79 -4.77
N PHE A 46 1.20 9.76 -4.15
CA PHE A 46 1.61 9.31 -2.82
C PHE A 46 2.92 8.50 -2.90
N ASP A 47 3.94 8.91 -2.14
CA ASP A 47 5.26 8.25 -2.10
C ASP A 47 5.95 8.46 -0.74
N GLU A 48 5.17 8.52 0.35
CA GLU A 48 5.70 8.77 1.69
C GLU A 48 6.22 7.48 2.34
N PRO A 49 7.25 7.56 3.20
CA PRO A 49 7.82 6.37 3.84
C PRO A 49 6.81 5.71 4.79
N LEU A 50 6.60 4.40 4.63
CA LEU A 50 5.69 3.60 5.46
C LEU A 50 6.38 2.42 6.19
N GLY A 51 7.71 2.34 6.15
CA GLY A 51 8.46 1.20 6.69
C GLY A 51 8.34 0.98 8.20
N CYS A 52 7.80 1.95 8.95
CA CYS A 52 7.57 1.85 10.40
C CYS A 52 6.17 1.36 10.76
N TRP A 53 5.27 1.16 9.79
CA TRP A 53 3.94 0.61 10.05
C TRP A 53 4.04 -0.82 10.55
N ASP A 54 3.26 -1.14 11.58
CA ASP A 54 3.08 -2.51 12.06
C ASP A 54 2.01 -3.19 11.21
N THR A 55 2.43 -4.19 10.43
CA THR A 55 1.55 -4.99 9.56
C THR A 55 1.30 -6.40 10.10
N SER A 56 1.78 -6.74 11.32
CA SER A 56 1.76 -8.10 11.86
C SER A 56 0.36 -8.69 12.05
N ASN A 57 -0.67 -7.83 12.18
CA ASN A 57 -2.07 -8.23 12.29
C ASN A 57 -2.85 -8.12 10.97
N VAL A 58 -2.20 -7.71 9.87
CA VAL A 58 -2.87 -7.48 8.59
C VAL A 58 -3.17 -8.80 7.89
N THR A 59 -4.41 -8.95 7.45
CA THR A 59 -4.92 -10.16 6.77
C THR A 59 -5.22 -9.92 5.29
N THR A 60 -5.37 -8.67 4.86
CA THR A 60 -5.58 -8.30 3.46
C THR A 60 -4.91 -6.97 3.10
N MET A 61 -4.29 -6.94 1.93
CA MET A 61 -3.63 -5.79 1.30
C MET A 61 -4.13 -5.56 -0.14
N GLU A 62 -5.31 -6.09 -0.47
CA GLU A 62 -5.91 -5.98 -1.81
C GLU A 62 -5.89 -4.53 -2.32
N GLY A 63 -5.27 -4.29 -3.47
CA GLY A 63 -5.28 -3.01 -4.17
C GLY A 63 -4.67 -1.84 -3.40
N MET A 64 -3.91 -2.07 -2.31
CA MET A 64 -3.45 -1.00 -1.40
C MET A 64 -2.75 0.16 -2.12
N PHE A 65 -1.92 -0.13 -3.13
CA PHE A 65 -1.20 0.87 -3.93
C PHE A 65 -1.56 0.80 -5.42
N GLN A 66 -2.77 0.33 -5.74
CA GLN A 66 -3.21 0.21 -7.12
C GLN A 66 -3.28 1.59 -7.79
N GLY A 67 -2.63 1.75 -8.94
CA GLY A 67 -2.75 2.96 -9.75
C GLY A 67 -4.11 3.07 -10.47
N PRO A 68 -4.49 4.28 -10.93
CA PRO A 68 -5.73 4.45 -11.65
C PRO A 68 -5.64 3.74 -13.01
N ARG A 69 -6.67 2.94 -13.33
CA ARG A 69 -6.76 2.28 -14.63
C ARG A 69 -7.09 3.30 -15.73
N LEU A 70 -6.08 4.05 -16.16
CA LEU A 70 -6.17 4.97 -17.28
C LEU A 70 -5.52 4.34 -18.52
N GLY A 71 -6.12 4.62 -19.68
CA GLY A 71 -5.65 4.16 -20.98
C GLY A 71 -4.25 4.70 -21.31
N ALA A 72 -3.67 4.20 -22.39
CA ALA A 72 -2.26 4.43 -22.79
C ALA A 72 -1.83 5.90 -22.93
N GLU A 73 -2.78 6.83 -23.00
CA GLU A 73 -2.52 8.23 -23.35
C GLU A 73 -2.06 9.11 -22.18
N ASN A 74 -2.16 8.63 -20.92
CA ASN A 74 -1.85 9.45 -19.75
C ASN A 74 -0.94 8.80 -18.70
N ASP A 75 -0.42 7.58 -18.93
CA ASP A 75 0.43 6.75 -18.03
C ASP A 75 0.49 7.20 -16.54
N LYS A 76 -0.70 7.30 -15.92
CA LYS A 76 -0.84 7.63 -14.51
C LYS A 76 -0.83 6.31 -13.75
N ARG A 77 0.31 6.02 -13.15
CA ARG A 77 0.53 4.88 -12.25
C ARG A 77 0.71 5.40 -10.82
N SER A 78 0.54 4.51 -9.85
CA SER A 78 0.92 4.84 -8.46
C SER A 78 2.42 5.11 -8.40
N TYR A 79 2.83 6.26 -7.86
CA TYR A 79 4.24 6.62 -7.68
C TYR A 79 4.87 6.00 -6.43
N PHE A 80 4.08 5.35 -5.57
CA PHE A 80 4.59 4.73 -4.36
C PHE A 80 5.72 3.75 -4.67
N ASN A 81 6.92 4.09 -4.18
CA ASN A 81 8.13 3.33 -4.39
C ASN A 81 9.08 3.45 -3.19
N GLN A 82 8.54 3.28 -1.98
CA GLN A 82 9.31 3.27 -0.75
C GLN A 82 9.67 1.85 -0.31
N ASP A 83 10.74 1.72 0.49
CA ASP A 83 11.12 0.45 1.08
C ASP A 83 10.11 0.00 2.14
N ILE A 84 9.54 -1.19 1.92
CA ILE A 84 8.57 -1.88 2.78
C ILE A 84 9.01 -3.31 3.09
N SER A 85 10.29 -3.61 2.93
CA SER A 85 10.87 -4.93 3.23
C SER A 85 10.72 -5.31 4.71
N SER A 86 10.52 -4.33 5.60
CA SER A 86 10.29 -4.52 7.04
C SER A 86 8.89 -5.03 7.42
N TRP A 87 7.93 -4.99 6.50
CA TRP A 87 6.56 -5.42 6.79
C TRP A 87 6.48 -6.92 7.05
N ASP A 88 5.83 -7.28 8.15
CA ASP A 88 5.40 -8.66 8.40
C ASP A 88 4.10 -8.92 7.64
N VAL A 89 4.17 -9.77 6.62
CA VAL A 89 3.03 -10.16 5.78
C VAL A 89 2.61 -11.61 6.00
N SER A 90 3.13 -12.27 7.04
CA SER A 90 2.92 -13.71 7.30
C SER A 90 1.45 -14.10 7.54
N GLN A 91 0.60 -13.14 7.93
CA GLN A 91 -0.84 -13.32 8.13
C GLN A 91 -1.69 -12.90 6.92
N VAL A 92 -1.08 -12.29 5.89
CA VAL A 92 -1.81 -11.78 4.74
C VAL A 92 -2.29 -12.93 3.86
N THR A 93 -3.57 -12.91 3.53
CA THR A 93 -4.22 -13.93 2.70
C THR A 93 -4.56 -13.42 1.30
N ASP A 94 -4.66 -12.10 1.10
CA ASP A 94 -4.95 -11.49 -0.20
C ASP A 94 -4.04 -10.28 -0.47
N MET A 95 -3.31 -10.35 -1.58
CA MET A 95 -2.46 -9.29 -2.14
C MET A 95 -2.86 -8.94 -3.58
N SER A 96 -4.07 -9.32 -3.99
CA SER A 96 -4.56 -9.05 -5.35
C SER A 96 -4.46 -7.56 -5.66
N TYR A 97 -3.96 -7.25 -6.85
CA TYR A 97 -3.82 -5.87 -7.36
C TYR A 97 -2.95 -4.92 -6.52
N MET A 98 -2.25 -5.37 -5.48
CA MET A 98 -1.56 -4.49 -4.50
C MET A 98 -0.67 -3.44 -5.16
N PHE A 99 0.10 -3.80 -6.20
CA PHE A 99 0.96 -2.91 -6.98
C PHE A 99 0.57 -2.86 -8.46
N LYS A 100 -0.70 -3.14 -8.77
CA LYS A 100 -1.19 -3.05 -10.14
C LYS A 100 -1.12 -1.61 -10.62
N ASP A 101 -0.66 -1.40 -11.85
CA ASP A 101 -0.49 -0.07 -12.43
C ASP A 101 0.40 0.83 -11.52
N SER A 102 1.52 0.31 -11.00
CA SER A 102 2.44 1.01 -10.07
C SER A 102 3.88 1.11 -10.58
N TYR A 103 4.62 2.12 -10.14
CA TYR A 103 6.06 2.23 -10.35
C TYR A 103 6.90 1.38 -9.37
N PHE A 104 6.27 0.78 -8.34
CA PHE A 104 6.94 0.01 -7.29
C PHE A 104 7.95 -1.02 -7.83
N ASN A 105 9.19 -0.95 -7.34
CA ASN A 105 10.31 -1.82 -7.74
C ASN A 105 11.29 -2.20 -6.60
N HIS A 106 10.92 -2.00 -5.34
CA HIS A 106 11.74 -2.43 -4.19
C HIS A 106 11.69 -3.95 -4.01
N SER A 107 12.80 -4.56 -3.56
CA SER A 107 12.84 -5.99 -3.24
C SER A 107 11.96 -6.29 -2.03
N ILE A 108 11.17 -7.36 -2.16
CA ILE A 108 10.28 -7.91 -1.14
C ILE A 108 10.56 -9.42 -0.96
N ASP A 109 11.76 -9.88 -1.31
CA ASP A 109 12.13 -11.30 -1.29
C ASP A 109 12.17 -11.89 0.13
N VAL A 110 12.17 -11.02 1.14
CA VAL A 110 12.15 -11.37 2.57
C VAL A 110 10.74 -11.68 3.11
N TRP A 111 9.69 -11.35 2.36
CA TRP A 111 8.32 -11.55 2.79
C TRP A 111 7.94 -13.03 2.87
N ASP A 112 7.43 -13.47 4.03
CA ASP A 112 6.79 -14.77 4.16
C ASP A 112 5.38 -14.72 3.57
N VAL A 113 5.25 -15.21 2.34
CA VAL A 113 3.98 -15.24 1.60
C VAL A 113 3.25 -16.58 1.70
N SER A 114 3.62 -17.45 2.64
CA SER A 114 3.05 -18.81 2.76
C SER A 114 1.55 -18.86 3.04
N SER A 115 1.00 -17.80 3.65
CA SER A 115 -0.44 -17.65 3.92
C SER A 115 -1.25 -17.10 2.74
N VAL A 116 -0.60 -16.52 1.73
CA VAL A 116 -1.27 -15.82 0.64
C VAL A 116 -2.05 -16.80 -0.23
N ARG A 117 -3.33 -16.51 -0.43
CA ARG A 117 -4.27 -17.28 -1.26
C ARG A 117 -4.49 -16.65 -2.62
N SER A 118 -4.31 -15.34 -2.74
CA SER A 118 -4.40 -14.63 -4.02
C SER A 118 -3.35 -13.53 -4.15
N MET A 119 -2.62 -13.57 -5.27
CA MET A 119 -1.75 -12.48 -5.76
C MET A 119 -2.21 -12.03 -7.15
N LYS A 120 -3.51 -12.15 -7.43
CA LYS A 120 -4.06 -11.90 -8.76
C LYS A 120 -3.68 -10.49 -9.22
N GLU A 121 -3.02 -10.41 -10.37
CA GLU A 121 -2.60 -9.14 -10.98
C GLU A 121 -1.78 -8.22 -10.05
N MET A 122 -1.14 -8.74 -9.00
CA MET A 122 -0.39 -7.95 -8.02
C MET A 122 0.59 -6.97 -8.66
N PHE A 123 1.26 -7.39 -9.74
CA PHE A 123 2.23 -6.61 -10.52
C PHE A 123 1.78 -6.37 -11.97
N ALA A 124 0.48 -6.48 -12.27
CA ALA A 124 0.01 -6.23 -13.62
C ALA A 124 0.24 -4.77 -14.01
N ARG A 125 0.94 -4.53 -15.12
CA ARG A 125 1.34 -3.18 -15.57
C ARG A 125 2.17 -2.39 -14.54
N SER A 126 2.82 -3.09 -13.59
CA SER A 126 3.88 -2.46 -12.80
C SER A 126 5.16 -2.33 -13.63
N ASN A 127 6.12 -1.54 -13.17
CA ASN A 127 7.43 -1.42 -13.84
C ASN A 127 8.01 -2.82 -14.12
N PRO A 128 8.26 -3.16 -15.40
CA PRO A 128 8.92 -4.42 -15.73
C PRO A 128 10.39 -4.28 -15.34
N PHE A 129 10.78 -4.93 -14.24
CA PHE A 129 12.15 -5.23 -13.81
C PHE A 129 13.26 -4.36 -14.44
N SER A 130 13.78 -3.39 -13.69
CA SER A 130 15.02 -2.67 -14.04
C SER A 130 16.26 -3.54 -13.85
#